data_AF-A0AA91SQY0-F1
#
_entry.id   AF-A0AA91SQY0-F1
#
_cell.length_a   1.000
_cell.length_b   1.000
_cell.length_c   1.000
_cell.angle_alpha   90.00
_cell.angle_beta   90.00
_cell.angle_gamma   90.00
#
_symmetry.space_group_name_H-M   'P 1'
#
loop_
_entity.id
_entity.type
_entity.pdbx_description
1 polymer ?
#
loop_
_entity_poly.entity_id
_entity_poly.type
_entity_poly.pdbx_seq_one_letter_code
_entity_poly.pdbx_strand_id
1 'polypeptide(L)'
;MMTDNNQGRSVGDEYREHLTDLDWVRDADAVQLRVALHALCWRCERSTVDAFASDPVIARKVLIVARGIRDELEARIKAAREEGSKNVMSLLRRRASAETIVSTCDAAIQLRAVTGGGGQRGDELMRAIARHAEAIAPEDACDADRELWRVLEEAPAAS
;
A
#
# COMPACT_ATOMS: atom_id res chain seq x y z
N MET A 1 -4.78 34.26 27.00
CA MET A 1 -3.68 34.08 26.03
C MET A 1 -3.60 32.60 25.72
N MET A 2 -4.31 32.15 24.69
CA MET A 2 -4.22 30.77 24.21
C MET A 2 -3.05 30.73 23.23
N THR A 3 -2.03 29.93 23.54
CA THR A 3 -0.90 29.68 22.64
C THR A 3 -1.39 28.78 21.52
N ASP A 4 -1.51 29.36 20.31
CA ASP A 4 -1.68 28.64 19.04
C ASP A 4 -0.49 27.70 18.81
N ASN A 5 -0.64 26.45 19.25
CA ASN A 5 0.35 25.38 19.08
C ASN A 5 0.24 24.73 17.69
N ASN A 6 0.06 25.53 16.63
CA ASN A 6 -0.04 25.06 15.25
C ASN A 6 1.31 25.12 14.51
N GLN A 7 2.40 24.79 15.23
CA GLN A 7 3.75 24.74 14.66
C GLN A 7 3.95 23.43 13.88
N GLY A 8 3.87 23.51 12.55
CA GLY A 8 4.68 22.66 11.67
C GLY A 8 4.02 21.49 10.95
N ARG A 9 2.74 21.56 10.57
CA ARG A 9 2.20 20.61 9.57
C ARG A 9 2.90 20.85 8.23
N SER A 10 3.63 19.85 7.72
CA SER A 10 4.23 19.95 6.40
C SER A 10 3.16 19.75 5.33
N VAL A 11 3.33 20.32 4.13
CA VAL A 11 2.44 20.08 2.98
C VAL A 11 2.30 18.57 2.70
N GLY A 12 3.32 17.77 2.99
CA GLY A 12 3.25 16.31 2.86
C GLY A 12 2.36 15.63 3.91
N ASP A 13 2.15 16.23 5.09
CA ASP A 13 1.20 15.71 6.09
C ASP A 13 -0.25 15.94 5.63
N GLU A 14 -0.55 17.10 5.04
CA GLU A 14 -1.89 17.39 4.49
C GLU A 14 -2.27 16.39 3.39
N TYR A 15 -1.35 16.12 2.46
CA TYR A 15 -1.58 15.11 1.43
C TYR A 15 -1.69 13.68 1.97
N ARG A 16 -1.01 13.33 3.07
CA ARG A 16 -1.18 12.02 3.72
C ARG A 16 -2.52 11.92 4.44
N GLU A 17 -2.98 12.99 5.07
CA GLU A 17 -4.29 13.08 5.73
C GLU A 17 -5.41 12.82 4.73
N HIS A 18 -5.34 13.41 3.53
CA HIS A 18 -6.27 13.14 2.44
C HIS A 18 -6.36 11.66 2.03
N LEU A 19 -5.27 10.89 2.15
CA LEU A 19 -5.28 9.46 1.80
C LEU A 19 -6.02 8.58 2.81
N THR A 20 -6.31 9.11 4.00
CA THR A 20 -7.13 8.41 5.00
C THR A 20 -8.63 8.51 4.68
N ASP A 21 -9.03 9.48 3.85
CA ASP A 21 -10.39 9.64 3.34
C ASP A 21 -10.54 8.90 1.99
N LEU A 22 -11.20 7.74 2.02
CA LEU A 22 -11.40 6.91 0.84
C LEU A 22 -12.32 7.56 -0.21
N ASP A 23 -13.23 8.44 0.19
CA ASP A 23 -14.08 9.17 -0.76
C ASP A 23 -13.24 10.22 -1.51
N TRP A 24 -12.36 10.92 -0.80
CA TRP A 24 -11.36 11.79 -1.44
C TRP A 24 -10.48 11.01 -2.41
N VAL A 25 -9.97 9.84 -2.04
CA VAL A 25 -9.13 9.01 -2.92
C VAL A 25 -9.91 8.58 -4.17
N ARG A 26 -11.20 8.28 -4.04
CA ARG A 26 -12.08 7.90 -5.15
C ARG A 26 -12.27 9.05 -6.14
N ASP A 27 -12.37 10.29 -5.65
CA ASP A 27 -12.65 11.47 -6.47
C ASP A 27 -11.39 12.20 -6.96
N ALA A 28 -10.25 12.04 -6.28
CA ALA A 28 -9.00 12.72 -6.60
C ALA A 28 -8.56 12.50 -8.06
N ASP A 29 -8.12 13.55 -8.74
CA ASP A 29 -7.56 13.36 -10.08
C ASP A 29 -6.20 12.63 -10.05
N ALA A 30 -5.71 12.25 -11.22
CA ALA A 30 -4.45 11.51 -11.35
C ALA A 30 -3.23 12.29 -10.80
N VAL A 31 -3.23 13.62 -10.86
CA VAL A 31 -2.14 14.47 -10.40
C VAL A 31 -2.16 14.58 -8.88
N GLN A 32 -3.33 14.86 -8.29
CA GLN A 32 -3.53 14.96 -6.85
C GLN A 32 -3.18 13.64 -6.15
N LEU A 33 -3.73 12.53 -6.65
CA LEU A 33 -3.48 11.20 -6.08
C LEU A 33 -2.00 10.83 -6.16
N ARG A 34 -1.33 11.20 -7.25
CA ARG A 34 0.10 10.97 -7.44
C ARG A 34 0.96 11.77 -6.48
N VAL A 35 0.66 13.05 -6.26
CA VAL A 35 1.37 13.88 -5.26
C VAL A 35 1.18 13.30 -3.87
N ALA A 36 -0.05 12.89 -3.53
CA ALA A 36 -0.36 12.29 -2.25
C ALA A 36 0.35 10.95 -2.03
N LEU A 37 0.36 10.06 -3.02
CA LEU A 37 1.07 8.79 -2.92
C LEU A 37 2.59 8.99 -2.86
N HIS A 38 3.16 10.02 -3.50
CA HIS A 38 4.57 10.39 -3.28
C HIS A 38 4.82 10.80 -1.83
N ALA A 39 3.90 11.58 -1.23
CA ALA A 39 3.98 11.96 0.19
C ALA A 39 3.84 10.76 1.13
N LEU A 40 3.01 9.77 0.79
CA LEU A 40 2.92 8.49 1.50
C LEU A 40 4.22 7.67 1.36
N CYS A 41 4.85 7.65 0.18
CA CYS A 41 6.12 6.93 -0.01
C CYS A 41 7.27 7.51 0.84
N TRP A 42 7.18 8.77 1.29
CA TRP A 42 8.13 9.36 2.21
C TRP A 42 7.95 8.88 3.66
N ARG A 43 6.71 8.67 4.07
CA ARG A 43 6.34 8.15 5.39
C ARG A 43 5.16 7.19 5.21
N CYS A 44 5.49 5.93 4.93
CA CYS A 44 4.48 4.93 4.63
C CYS A 44 3.74 4.54 5.91
N GLU A 45 2.42 4.70 5.91
CA GLU A 45 1.54 4.34 7.02
C GLU A 45 0.73 3.12 6.60
N ARG A 46 0.98 1.98 7.26
CA ARG A 46 0.45 0.67 6.84
C ARG A 46 -1.07 0.63 6.81
N SER A 47 -1.71 1.22 7.82
CA SER A 47 -3.17 1.34 7.93
C SER A 47 -3.80 2.01 6.69
N THR A 48 -3.14 3.02 6.13
CA THR A 48 -3.59 3.70 4.91
C THR A 48 -3.49 2.79 3.69
N VAL A 49 -2.42 2.00 3.59
CA VAL A 49 -2.23 1.02 2.50
C VAL A 49 -3.27 -0.09 2.58
N ASP A 50 -3.56 -0.62 3.77
CA ASP A 50 -4.58 -1.65 3.97
C ASP A 50 -6.00 -1.10 3.72
N ALA A 51 -6.26 0.18 4.02
CA ALA A 51 -7.52 0.82 3.67
C ALA A 51 -7.76 0.84 2.16
N PHE A 52 -6.73 1.08 1.32
CA PHE A 52 -6.87 0.99 -0.14
C PHE A 52 -7.31 -0.39 -0.61
N ALA A 53 -6.82 -1.44 0.05
CA ALA A 53 -7.16 -2.82 -0.28
C ALA A 53 -8.61 -3.20 0.03
N SER A 54 -9.30 -2.43 0.88
CA SER A 54 -10.70 -2.66 1.26
C SER A 54 -11.70 -2.27 0.15
N ASP A 55 -11.34 -1.36 -0.74
CA ASP A 55 -12.16 -0.95 -1.88
C ASP A 55 -11.44 -1.27 -3.21
N PRO A 56 -11.94 -2.22 -4.00
CA PRO A 56 -11.31 -2.64 -5.26
C PRO A 56 -11.27 -1.56 -6.35
N VAL A 57 -12.16 -0.56 -6.31
CA VAL A 57 -12.10 0.59 -7.22
C VAL A 57 -10.92 1.47 -6.83
N ILE A 58 -10.77 1.73 -5.54
CA ILE A 58 -9.62 2.49 -4.99
C ILE A 58 -8.33 1.73 -5.22
N ALA A 59 -8.26 0.43 -4.89
CA ALA A 59 -7.10 -0.41 -5.10
C ALA A 59 -6.61 -0.37 -6.55
N ARG A 60 -7.52 -0.45 -7.54
CA ARG A 60 -7.16 -0.33 -8.97
C ARG A 60 -6.58 1.02 -9.32
N LYS A 61 -7.21 2.10 -8.86
CA LYS A 61 -6.78 3.46 -9.12
C LYS A 61 -5.40 3.73 -8.50
N VAL A 62 -5.23 3.36 -7.24
CA VAL A 62 -3.97 3.48 -6.50
C VAL A 62 -2.87 2.63 -7.14
N LEU A 63 -3.17 1.39 -7.55
CA LEU A 63 -2.21 0.49 -8.20
C LEU A 63 -1.58 1.12 -9.45
N ILE A 64 -2.39 1.73 -10.32
CA ILE A 64 -1.91 2.38 -11.55
C ILE A 64 -0.93 3.51 -11.20
N VAL A 65 -1.32 4.38 -10.26
CA VAL A 65 -0.50 5.53 -9.88
C VAL A 65 0.78 5.08 -9.15
N ALA A 66 0.69 4.11 -8.24
CA ALA A 66 1.81 3.59 -7.49
C ALA A 66 2.86 2.90 -8.40
N ARG A 67 2.44 2.22 -9.47
CA ARG A 67 3.36 1.70 -10.50
C ARG A 67 4.15 2.83 -11.18
N GLY A 68 3.47 3.91 -11.58
CA GLY A 68 4.15 5.08 -12.15
C GLY A 68 5.17 5.71 -11.19
N ILE A 69 4.82 5.82 -9.90
CA ILE A 69 5.73 6.33 -8.86
C ILE A 69 6.95 5.42 -8.68
N ARG A 70 6.74 4.09 -8.64
CA ARG A 70 7.83 3.11 -8.56
C ARG A 70 8.80 3.27 -9.72
N ASP A 71 8.29 3.35 -10.95
CA ASP A 71 9.12 3.42 -12.16
C ASP A 71 9.92 4.75 -12.21
N GLU A 72 9.35 5.83 -11.71
CA GLU A 72 10.07 7.11 -11.55
C GLU A 72 11.15 7.09 -10.48
N LEU A 73 10.85 6.46 -9.35
CA LEU A 73 11.84 6.29 -8.29
C LEU A 73 12.99 5.41 -8.79
N GLU A 74 12.71 4.40 -9.61
CA GLU A 74 13.75 3.58 -10.26
C GLU A 74 14.63 4.41 -11.20
N ALA A 75 14.02 5.23 -12.07
CA ALA A 75 14.76 6.13 -12.94
C ALA A 75 15.62 7.13 -12.14
N ARG A 76 15.10 7.66 -11.03
CA ARG A 76 15.84 8.56 -10.14
C ARG A 76 16.96 7.85 -9.39
N ILE A 77 16.77 6.60 -8.96
CA ILE A 77 17.82 5.80 -8.31
C ILE A 77 18.96 5.57 -9.30
N LYS A 78 18.64 5.23 -10.55
CA LYS A 78 19.64 5.04 -11.61
C LYS A 78 20.48 6.31 -11.80
N ALA A 79 19.83 7.45 -12.05
CA ALA A 79 20.53 8.74 -12.20
C ALA A 79 21.35 9.11 -10.96
N ALA A 80 20.78 8.96 -9.75
CA ALA A 80 21.46 9.28 -8.50
C ALA A 80 22.71 8.42 -8.26
N ARG A 81 22.72 7.16 -8.72
CA ARG A 81 23.90 6.29 -8.66
C ARG A 81 24.99 6.73 -9.63
N GLU A 82 24.61 7.09 -10.85
CA GLU A 82 25.53 7.61 -11.87
C GLU A 82 26.19 8.93 -11.41
N GLU A 83 25.46 9.77 -10.69
CA GLU A 83 25.94 11.04 -10.12
C GLU A 83 26.70 10.89 -8.79
N GLY A 84 26.75 9.69 -8.18
CA GLY A 84 27.35 9.48 -6.86
C GLY A 84 26.61 10.18 -5.71
N SER A 85 25.30 10.42 -5.86
CA SER A 85 24.48 11.16 -4.92
C SER A 85 24.31 10.43 -3.58
N LYS A 86 24.37 11.18 -2.47
CA LYS A 86 24.11 10.65 -1.12
C LYS A 86 22.63 10.30 -0.89
N ASN A 87 21.74 10.70 -1.79
CA ASN A 87 20.29 10.51 -1.64
C ASN A 87 19.79 9.13 -2.08
N VAL A 88 20.66 8.26 -2.62
CA VAL A 88 20.29 6.93 -3.14
C VAL A 88 19.54 6.10 -2.09
N MET A 89 19.97 6.12 -0.82
CA MET A 89 19.30 5.36 0.24
C MET A 89 17.88 5.85 0.54
N SER A 90 17.65 7.16 0.49
CA SER A 90 16.30 7.74 0.67
C SER A 90 15.39 7.34 -0.49
N LEU A 91 15.90 7.38 -1.73
CA LEU A 91 15.15 6.96 -2.91
C LEU A 91 14.82 5.45 -2.89
N LEU A 92 15.75 4.60 -2.45
CA LEU A 92 15.51 3.17 -2.28
C LEU A 92 14.39 2.88 -1.27
N ARG A 93 14.39 3.57 -0.13
CA ARG A 93 13.32 3.43 0.88
C ARG A 93 11.95 3.84 0.33
N ARG A 94 11.92 4.94 -0.42
CA ARG A 94 10.69 5.42 -1.09
C ARG A 94 10.22 4.42 -2.14
N ARG A 95 11.13 3.82 -2.92
CA ARG A 95 10.80 2.78 -3.90
C ARG A 95 10.19 1.56 -3.22
N ALA A 96 10.79 1.07 -2.13
CA ALA A 96 10.25 -0.04 -1.36
C ALA A 96 8.83 0.24 -0.81
N SER A 97 8.57 1.49 -0.42
CA SER A 97 7.22 1.91 -0.01
C SER A 97 6.23 1.86 -1.18
N ALA A 98 6.64 2.34 -2.36
CA ALA A 98 5.82 2.23 -3.57
C ALA A 98 5.56 0.76 -3.98
N GLU A 99 6.57 -0.11 -3.85
CA GLU A 99 6.43 -1.56 -4.10
C GLU A 99 5.43 -2.21 -3.15
N THR A 100 5.43 -1.81 -1.87
CA THR A 100 4.47 -2.29 -0.86
C THR A 100 3.04 -1.91 -1.22
N ILE A 101 2.83 -0.67 -1.68
CA ILE A 101 1.51 -0.20 -2.15
C ILE A 101 1.07 -0.99 -3.37
N VAL A 102 1.98 -1.19 -4.34
CA VAL A 102 1.72 -1.96 -5.56
C VAL A 102 1.34 -3.40 -5.23
N SER A 103 2.14 -4.11 -4.42
CA SER A 103 1.88 -5.51 -4.09
C SER A 103 0.56 -5.67 -3.33
N THR A 104 0.28 -4.77 -2.38
CA THR A 104 -0.95 -4.83 -1.57
C THR A 104 -2.20 -4.60 -2.41
N CYS A 105 -2.19 -3.57 -3.27
CA CYS A 105 -3.33 -3.29 -4.14
C CYS A 105 -3.54 -4.37 -5.21
N ASP A 106 -2.44 -4.89 -5.79
CA ASP A 106 -2.50 -5.97 -6.78
C ASP A 106 -3.05 -7.26 -6.16
N ALA A 107 -2.58 -7.63 -4.97
CA ALA A 107 -3.10 -8.77 -4.21
C ALA A 107 -4.59 -8.62 -3.90
N ALA A 108 -5.04 -7.44 -3.47
CA ALA A 108 -6.47 -7.18 -3.19
C ALA A 108 -7.35 -7.36 -4.44
N ILE A 109 -6.86 -6.89 -5.60
CA ILE A 109 -7.58 -7.03 -6.88
C ILE A 109 -7.62 -8.48 -7.33
N GLN A 110 -6.48 -9.18 -7.26
CA GLN A 110 -6.37 -10.58 -7.64
C GLN A 110 -7.22 -11.48 -6.73
N LEU A 111 -7.19 -11.24 -5.42
CA LEU A 111 -7.99 -12.02 -4.48
C LEU A 111 -9.48 -11.87 -4.78
N ARG A 112 -9.96 -10.66 -5.07
CA ARG A 112 -11.36 -10.45 -5.46
C ARG A 112 -11.73 -11.19 -6.75
N ALA A 113 -10.80 -11.27 -7.70
CA ALA A 113 -11.01 -12.00 -8.95
C ALA A 113 -11.11 -13.51 -8.71
N VAL A 114 -10.32 -14.05 -7.77
CA VAL A 114 -10.35 -15.47 -7.39
C VAL A 114 -11.59 -15.80 -6.54
N THR A 115 -11.98 -14.93 -5.60
CA THR A 115 -13.11 -15.17 -4.70
C THR A 115 -14.47 -14.77 -5.27
N GLY A 116 -14.56 -14.50 -6.58
CA GLY A 116 -15.83 -14.28 -7.30
C GLY A 116 -16.59 -13.00 -6.93
N GLY A 117 -15.98 -12.05 -6.21
CA GLY A 117 -16.60 -10.80 -5.80
C GLY A 117 -17.84 -10.95 -4.91
N GLY A 118 -17.68 -10.78 -3.59
CA GLY A 118 -18.81 -10.52 -2.67
C GLY A 118 -19.14 -11.64 -1.68
N GLY A 119 -18.13 -12.29 -1.10
CA GLY A 119 -18.33 -13.20 0.03
C GLY A 119 -17.63 -12.69 1.28
N GLN A 120 -18.31 -12.75 2.42
CA GLN A 120 -17.81 -12.49 3.77
C GLN A 120 -16.45 -13.19 4.07
N ARG A 121 -16.18 -14.30 3.36
CA ARG A 121 -14.92 -15.07 3.38
C ARG A 121 -13.72 -14.38 2.73
N GLY A 122 -13.92 -13.59 1.67
CA GLY A 122 -12.83 -12.82 1.06
C GLY A 122 -12.33 -11.72 2.00
N ASP A 123 -13.26 -11.09 2.73
CA ASP A 123 -12.95 -10.08 3.74
C ASP A 123 -12.35 -10.68 5.01
N GLU A 124 -12.74 -11.90 5.39
CA GLU A 124 -12.10 -12.67 6.48
C GLU A 124 -10.68 -13.09 6.12
N LEU A 125 -10.43 -13.51 4.87
CA LEU A 125 -9.10 -13.87 4.38
C LEU A 125 -8.17 -12.65 4.31
N MET A 126 -8.65 -11.50 3.82
CA MET A 126 -7.89 -10.25 3.86
C MET A 126 -7.56 -9.81 5.28
N ARG A 127 -8.52 -9.93 6.22
CA ARG A 127 -8.27 -9.67 7.64
C ARG A 127 -7.34 -10.69 8.29
N ALA A 128 -7.32 -11.93 7.83
CA ALA A 128 -6.38 -12.94 8.30
C ALA A 128 -4.95 -12.62 7.80
N ILE A 129 -4.78 -12.24 6.53
CA ILE A 129 -3.50 -11.85 5.93
C ILE A 129 -2.96 -10.57 6.58
N ALA A 130 -3.81 -9.56 6.83
CA ALA A 130 -3.39 -8.33 7.49
C ALA A 130 -2.94 -8.56 8.94
N ARG A 131 -3.73 -9.32 9.73
CA ARG A 131 -3.35 -9.71 11.11
C ARG A 131 -2.08 -10.56 11.15
N HIS A 132 -1.85 -11.37 10.12
CA HIS A 132 -0.65 -12.20 9.98
C HIS A 132 0.60 -11.35 9.72
N ALA A 133 0.52 -10.33 8.87
CA ALA A 133 1.62 -9.41 8.60
C ALA A 133 2.00 -8.53 9.80
N GLU A 134 1.06 -8.29 10.72
CA GLU A 134 1.28 -7.53 11.96
C GLU A 134 1.90 -8.36 13.10
N ALA A 135 1.74 -9.69 13.08
CA ALA A 135 2.02 -10.54 14.24
C ALA A 135 3.33 -11.34 14.20
N ILE A 136 4.05 -11.38 13.07
CA ILE A 136 5.14 -12.35 12.86
C ILE A 136 6.50 -11.64 12.73
N ALA A 137 7.41 -11.96 13.66
CA ALA A 137 8.84 -11.74 13.45
C ALA A 137 9.34 -12.71 12.35
N PRO A 138 10.29 -12.31 11.48
CA PRO A 138 10.69 -13.08 10.29
C PRO A 138 11.06 -14.56 10.52
N GLU A 139 11.42 -14.91 11.75
CA GLU A 139 11.77 -16.26 12.19
C GLU A 139 10.57 -17.23 12.40
N ASP A 140 9.33 -16.75 12.56
CA ASP A 140 8.16 -17.59 12.91
C ASP A 140 7.22 -17.92 11.72
N ALA A 141 7.63 -17.61 10.48
CA ALA A 141 6.80 -17.70 9.27
C ALA A 141 6.28 -19.12 8.92
N CYS A 142 6.90 -20.19 9.42
CA CYS A 142 6.63 -21.56 8.96
C CYS A 142 5.26 -22.16 9.33
N ASP A 143 4.72 -21.86 10.51
CA ASP A 143 3.44 -22.46 10.94
C ASP A 143 2.23 -21.70 10.37
N ALA A 144 2.42 -20.41 10.14
CA ALA A 144 1.38 -19.55 9.62
C ALA A 144 1.28 -19.65 8.09
N ASP A 145 2.39 -19.94 7.38
CA ASP A 145 2.35 -20.42 6.00
C ASP A 145 1.56 -21.73 5.88
N ARG A 146 1.77 -22.67 6.81
CA ARG A 146 1.06 -23.96 6.81
C ARG A 146 -0.45 -23.78 6.94
N GLU A 147 -0.90 -22.82 7.74
CA GLU A 147 -2.32 -22.49 7.91
C GLU A 147 -2.91 -21.78 6.68
N LEU A 148 -2.15 -20.87 6.04
CA LEU A 148 -2.55 -20.24 4.78
C LEU A 148 -2.75 -21.30 3.67
N TRP A 149 -1.83 -22.25 3.56
CA TRP A 149 -1.91 -23.34 2.60
C TRP A 149 -3.06 -24.31 2.89
N ARG A 150 -3.33 -24.62 4.17
CA ARG A 150 -4.48 -25.44 4.59
C ARG A 150 -5.81 -24.84 4.14
N VAL A 151 -5.98 -23.53 4.31
CA VAL A 151 -7.21 -22.81 3.91
C VAL A 151 -7.39 -22.80 2.38
N LEU A 152 -6.30 -22.77 1.61
CA LEU A 152 -6.33 -22.86 0.16
C LEU A 152 -6.64 -24.28 -0.34
N GLU A 153 -6.17 -25.31 0.35
CA GLU A 153 -6.44 -26.72 0.03
C GLU A 153 -7.87 -27.17 0.38
N GLU A 154 -8.47 -26.59 1.43
CA GLU A 154 -9.85 -26.86 1.84
C GLU A 154 -10.91 -26.13 0.99
N ALA A 155 -10.48 -25.21 0.10
CA ALA A 155 -11.37 -24.57 -0.85
C ALA A 155 -11.68 -25.55 -2.00
N PRO A 156 -12.95 -25.94 -2.23
CA PRO A 156 -13.28 -26.85 -3.31
C PRO A 156 -12.86 -26.21 -4.63
N ALA A 157 -12.05 -26.94 -5.42
CA ALA A 157 -11.63 -26.52 -6.74
C ALA A 157 -12.88 -26.12 -7.54
N ALA A 158 -12.97 -24.83 -7.88
CA ALA A 158 -14.08 -24.31 -8.66
C ALA A 158 -14.16 -25.11 -9.97
N SER A 159 -15.28 -25.81 -10.13
CA SER A 159 -15.65 -26.58 -11.33
C SER A 159 -16.33 -25.64 -12.32
#